data_AF-A0A7C1Y6Z9-F1
#
_entry.id   AF-A0A7C1Y6Z9-F1
#
_cell.length_a   1.000
_cell.length_b   1.000
_cell.length_c   1.000
_cell.angle_alpha   90.00
_cell.angle_beta   90.00
_cell.angle_gamma   90.00
#
_symmetry.space_group_name_H-M   'P 1'
#
loop_
_entity.id
_entity.type
_entity.pdbx_description
1 polymer ?
#
loop_
_entity_poly.entity_id
_entity_poly.type
_entity_poly.pdbx_seq_one_letter_code
_entity_poly.pdbx_strand_id
1 'polypeptide(L)' 'MKYLLLALLARGPAHGYELKRLHDERFSVAGASINIGQIYVTLGRLERDGLVEHHPVESH' A
#
# COMPACT_ATOMS: atom_id res chain seq x y z
N MET A 1 6.50 7.22 -4.13
CA MET A 1 5.78 6.06 -3.54
C MET A 1 4.93 6.41 -2.33
N LYS A 2 5.47 7.10 -1.32
CA LYS A 2 4.72 7.57 -0.13
C LYS A 2 3.31 8.10 -0.44
N TYR A 3 3.21 9.14 -1.27
CA TYR A 3 1.91 9.78 -1.56
C TYR A 3 0.94 8.87 -2.30
N LEU A 4 1.45 7.94 -3.13
CA LEU A 4 0.63 6.96 -3.81
C LEU A 4 -0.02 6.01 -2.81
N LEU A 5 0.76 5.41 -1.89
CA LEU A 5 0.20 4.49 -0.90
C LEU A 5 -0.75 5.20 0.07
N LEU A 6 -0.42 6.42 0.51
CA LEU A 6 -1.32 7.23 1.33
C LEU A 6 -2.63 7.55 0.61
N ALA A 7 -2.59 7.88 -0.69
CA ALA A 7 -3.80 8.13 -1.48
C ALA A 7 -4.65 6.88 -1.69
N LEU A 8 -4.04 5.69 -1.76
CA LEU A 8 -4.77 4.43 -1.81
C LEU A 8 -5.43 4.11 -0.46
N LEU A 9 -4.68 4.26 0.64
CA LEU A 9 -5.15 4.03 2.02
C LEU A 9 -6.15 5.08 2.51
N ALA A 10 -6.19 6.26 1.90
CA ALA A 10 -7.19 7.28 2.21
C ALA A 10 -8.64 6.81 1.96
N ARG A 11 -8.84 5.70 1.22
CA ARG A 11 -10.16 5.08 0.99
C ARG A 11 -10.56 4.08 2.08
N GLY A 12 -9.62 3.68 2.94
CA GLY A 12 -9.83 2.71 4.00
C GLY A 12 -8.62 1.79 4.22
N PRO A 13 -8.64 0.97 5.28
CA PRO A 13 -7.64 -0.05 5.53
C PRO A 13 -7.52 -1.01 4.34
N ALA A 14 -6.30 -1.40 4.00
CA ALA A 14 -6.03 -2.32 2.91
C ALA A 14 -4.76 -3.13 3.17
N HIS A 15 -4.77 -4.37 2.74
CA HIS A 15 -3.57 -5.20 2.75
C HIS A 15 -2.59 -4.82 1.63
N GLY A 16 -1.32 -5.18 1.79
CA GLY A 16 -0.28 -4.91 0.78
C GLY A 16 -0.62 -5.46 -0.61
N TYR A 17 -1.28 -6.62 -0.69
CA TYR A 17 -1.71 -7.22 -1.96
C TYR A 17 -2.85 -6.44 -2.62
N GLU A 18 -3.77 -5.87 -1.83
CA GLU A 18 -4.85 -5.02 -2.35
C GLU A 18 -4.30 -3.70 -2.87
N LEU A 19 -3.32 -3.11 -2.18
CA LEU A 19 -2.62 -1.91 -2.64
C LEU A 19 -1.91 -2.15 -3.98
N LYS A 20 -1.29 -3.32 -4.15
CA LYS A 20 -0.69 -3.72 -5.45
C LYS A 20 -1.77 -3.79 -6.53
N ARG A 21 -2.87 -4.48 -6.26
CA ARG A 21 -3.97 -4.65 -7.21
C ARG A 21 -4.58 -3.30 -7.61
N LEU A 22 -4.90 -2.45 -6.64
CA LEU A 22 -5.45 -1.11 -6.88
C LEU A 22 -4.48 -0.22 -7.65
N HIS A 23 -3.18 -0.35 -7.40
CA HIS A 23 -2.17 0.33 -8.20
C HIS A 23 -2.19 -0.18 -9.64
N ASP A 24 -2.07 -1.48 -9.84
CA ASP A 24 -2.01 -2.06 -11.19
C ASP A 24 -3.30 -1.77 -11.98
N GLU A 25 -4.47 -1.80 -11.36
CA GLU A 25 -5.74 -1.42 -11.99
C GLU A 25 -5.75 0.05 -12.45
N ARG A 26 -5.21 0.97 -11.65
CA ARG A 26 -5.27 2.42 -11.93
C ARG A 26 -4.13 2.91 -12.82
N PHE A 27 -2.99 2.23 -12.81
CA PHE A 27 -1.76 2.67 -13.47
C PHE A 27 -1.20 1.64 -14.47
N SER A 28 -1.98 0.61 -14.83
CA SER A 28 -1.61 -0.44 -15.81
C SER A 28 -1.05 0.11 -17.13
N VAL A 29 -1.55 1.26 -17.58
CA VAL A 29 -1.17 1.89 -18.85
C VAL A 29 0.26 2.46 -18.84
N ALA A 30 0.85 2.69 -17.66
CA ALA A 30 2.18 3.28 -17.53
C ALA A 30 3.34 2.26 -17.66
N GLY A 31 3.05 0.96 -17.85
CA GLY A 31 4.06 -0.10 -18.00
C GLY A 31 4.89 -0.41 -16.76
N ALA A 32 4.71 0.33 -15.67
CA ALA A 32 5.42 0.15 -14.41
C ALA A 32 4.49 -0.52 -13.38
N SER A 33 4.59 -1.84 -13.20
CA SER A 33 3.99 -2.51 -12.04
C SER A 33 4.93 -2.38 -10.85
N ILE A 34 4.40 -2.06 -9.67
CA ILE A 34 5.18 -2.01 -8.44
C ILE A 34 5.29 -3.42 -7.89
N ASN A 35 6.51 -3.83 -7.52
CA ASN A 35 6.71 -5.10 -6.83
C ASN A 35 6.16 -5.00 -5.39
N ILE A 36 5.50 -6.06 -4.93
CA ILE A 36 4.96 -6.20 -3.58
C ILE A 36 6.01 -5.90 -2.47
N GLY A 37 7.28 -6.25 -2.68
CA GLY A 37 8.36 -5.94 -1.74
C GLY A 37 8.56 -4.43 -1.53
N GLN A 38 8.44 -3.62 -2.60
CA GLN A 38 8.54 -2.16 -2.50
C GLN A 38 7.36 -1.57 -1.73
N ILE A 39 6.18 -2.18 -1.83
CA ILE A 39 5.00 -1.79 -1.05
C ILE A 39 5.27 -1.99 0.43
N TYR A 40 5.70 -3.19 0.85
CA TYR A 40 5.99 -3.47 2.26
C TYR A 40 7.13 -2.61 2.83
N VAL A 41 8.22 -2.39 2.07
CA VAL A 41 9.30 -1.49 2.49
C VAL A 41 8.78 -0.06 2.68
N THR A 42 7.88 0.41 1.81
CA THR A 42 7.30 1.74 1.93
C THR A 42 6.32 1.81 3.11
N LEU A 43 5.46 0.81 3.30
CA LEU A 43 4.55 0.74 4.45
C LEU A 43 5.31 0.79 5.77
N GLY A 44 6.39 0.01 5.92
CA GLY A 44 7.21 0.05 7.14
C GLY A 44 7.91 1.40 7.37
N ARG A 45 8.22 2.16 6.31
CA ARG A 45 8.71 3.55 6.44
C ARG A 45 7.59 4.48 6.91
N LEU A 46 6.42 4.38 6.29
CA LEU A 46 5.26 5.21 6.66
C LEU A 46 4.81 4.95 8.11
N GLU A 47 4.88 3.70 8.56
CA GLU A 47 4.56 3.33 9.94
C GLU A 47 5.57 3.93 10.93
N ARG A 48 6.88 3.81 10.65
CA ARG A 48 7.91 4.48 11.46
C ARG A 48 7.75 6.00 11.49
N ASP A 49 7.27 6.58 10.40
CA ASP A 49 6.98 8.01 10.29
C ASP A 49 5.63 8.40 10.95
N GLY A 50 4.86 7.44 11.49
CA GLY A 50 3.57 7.68 12.13
C GLY A 50 2.43 8.05 11.17
N LEU A 51 2.57 7.73 9.87
CA LEU A 51 1.61 8.09 8.83
C LEU A 51 0.58 6.99 8.52
N VAL A 52 0.87 5.76 8.94
CA VAL A 52 -0.02 4.60 8.84
C VAL A 52 0.17 3.74 10.09
N GLU A 53 -0.81 2.88 10.38
CA GLU A 53 -0.74 1.92 11.48
C GLU A 53 -1.02 0.51 10.94
N HIS A 54 -0.25 -0.47 11.40
CA HIS A 54 -0.51 -1.87 11.08
C HIS A 54 -1.56 -2.45 12.04
N HIS A 55 -2.72 -2.82 11.50
CA HIS A 55 -3.72 -3.58 12.24
C HIS A 55 -3.51 -5.09 12.01
N PRO A 56 -3.18 -5.87 13.06
CA PRO A 56 -3.22 -7.32 12.96
C PRO A 56 -4.67 -7.74 12.69
N VAL A 57 -4.87 -8.61 11.69
CA VAL A 57 -6.17 -9.25 11.48
C VAL A 57 -6.32 -10.30 12.58
N GLU A 58 -7.20 -10.04 13.53
CA GLU A 58 -7.58 -11.05 14.51
C GLU A 58 -8.32 -12.18 13.79
N SER A 59 -7.65 -13.31 13.61
CA SER A 59 -8.29 -14.55 13.18
C SER A 59 -9.23 -15.01 14.31
N HIS A 60 -10.53 -14.81 14.15
CA HIS A 60 -11.56 -15.47 14.95
C HIS A 60 -11.74 -16.92 14.51
#